data_AF-A0A382Q697-F1
#
_entry.id   AF-A0A382Q697-F1
#
_cell.length_a   1.000
_cell.length_b   1.000
_cell.length_c   1.000
_cell.angle_alpha   90.00
_cell.angle_beta   90.00
_cell.angle_gamma   90.00
#
_symmetry.space_group_name_H-M   'P 1'
#
loop_
_entity.id
_entity.type
_entity.pdbx_description
1 polymer ?
#
loop_
_entity_poly.entity_id
_entity_poly.type
_entity_poly.pdbx_seq_one_letter_code
_entity_poly.pdbx_strand_id
1 'polypeptide(L)'
;MVDRIGALRLVPLHLLPLGVGLVVVALFDAPLIVTFYLCAMGISSGLAFTSVVAMWAEMYGVRNIGAIKSVVTATMVFASALGPPFMGVLIDAGVGMDVICLIFAAYVVVGTGLIWGALRGVTARRAAA
;
A
#
# COMPACT_ATOMS: atom_id res chain seq x y z
N MET A 1 -14.05 10.93 -5.89
CA MET A 1 -13.66 9.76 -6.74
C MET A 1 -14.18 8.45 -6.18
N VAL A 2 -14.06 8.23 -4.87
CA VAL A 2 -14.62 7.07 -4.17
C VAL A 2 -16.12 6.87 -4.47
N ASP A 3 -16.94 7.92 -4.37
CA ASP A 3 -18.40 7.84 -4.64
C ASP A 3 -18.78 7.51 -6.09
N ARG A 4 -17.87 7.67 -7.05
CA ARG A 4 -18.16 7.55 -8.50
C ARG A 4 -17.52 6.33 -9.17
N ILE A 5 -16.41 5.82 -8.62
CA ILE A 5 -15.62 4.71 -9.19
C ILE A 5 -15.75 3.45 -8.31
N GLY A 6 -16.15 3.60 -7.05
CA GLY A 6 -16.24 2.54 -6.04
C GLY A 6 -14.90 2.33 -5.33
N ALA A 7 -14.92 2.31 -3.99
CA ALA A 7 -13.71 2.18 -3.18
C ALA A 7 -12.92 0.90 -3.53
N LEU A 8 -13.64 -0.19 -3.77
CA LEU A 8 -13.10 -1.50 -4.16
C LEU A 8 -12.22 -1.48 -5.43
N ARG A 9 -12.47 -0.56 -6.37
CA ARG A 9 -11.69 -0.46 -7.62
C ARG A 9 -10.48 0.47 -7.50
N LEU A 10 -10.50 1.39 -6.54
CA LEU A 10 -9.41 2.36 -6.30
C LEU A 10 -8.33 1.80 -5.38
N VAL A 11 -8.68 0.90 -4.46
CA VAL A 11 -7.73 0.28 -3.53
C VAL A 11 -6.55 -0.42 -4.22
N PRO A 12 -6.68 -1.21 -5.31
CA PRO A 12 -5.50 -1.83 -5.93
C PRO A 12 -4.59 -0.81 -6.64
N LEU A 13 -5.09 0.38 -6.98
CA LEU A 13 -4.32 1.42 -7.65
C LEU A 13 -3.50 2.28 -6.70
N HIS A 14 -3.77 2.25 -5.38
CA HIS A 14 -3.08 3.14 -4.43
C HIS A 14 -1.58 2.82 -4.30
N LEU A 15 -1.17 1.57 -4.49
CA LEU A 15 0.22 1.12 -4.35
C LEU A 15 1.08 1.34 -5.60
N LEU A 16 0.44 1.46 -6.78
CA LEU A 16 1.16 1.60 -8.05
C LEU A 16 2.07 2.84 -8.12
N PRO A 17 1.63 4.05 -7.72
CA PRO A 17 2.49 5.23 -7.74
C PRO A 17 3.74 5.05 -6.87
N LEU A 18 3.58 4.40 -5.71
CA LEU A 18 4.67 4.16 -4.77
C LEU A 18 5.68 3.14 -5.32
N GLY A 19 5.20 2.08 -5.97
CA GLY A 19 6.04 1.10 -6.65
C GLY A 19 6.87 1.74 -7.77
N VAL A 20 6.25 2.60 -8.59
CA VAL A 20 6.96 3.37 -9.63
C VAL A 20 8.01 4.29 -9.00
N GLY A 21 7.68 4.99 -7.93
CA GLY A 21 8.63 5.85 -7.21
C GLY A 21 9.87 5.09 -6.72
N LEU A 22 9.68 3.90 -6.14
CA LEU A 22 10.80 3.07 -5.64
C LEU A 22 11.70 2.56 -6.76
N VAL A 23 11.14 2.16 -7.90
CA VAL A 23 11.92 1.72 -9.06
C VAL A 23 12.72 2.87 -9.65
N VAL A 24 12.16 4.07 -9.73
CA VAL A 24 12.87 5.25 -10.23
C VAL A 24 14.02 5.65 -9.30
N VAL A 25 13.82 5.58 -7.97
CA VAL A 25 14.89 5.81 -6.99
C VAL A 25 16.00 4.77 -7.10
N ALA A 26 15.65 3.50 -7.35
CA ALA A 26 16.64 2.43 -7.46
C ALA A 26 17.51 2.51 -8.73
N LEU A 27 17.01 3.13 -9.81
CA LEU A 27 17.67 3.14 -11.12
C LEU A 27 18.45 4.42 -11.43
N PHE A 28 18.20 5.51 -10.71
CA PHE A 28 18.71 6.82 -11.07
C PHE A 28 19.16 7.62 -9.84
N ASP A 29 20.41 8.08 -9.86
CA ASP A 29 21.00 8.93 -8.82
C ASP A 29 20.96 10.41 -9.20
N ALA A 30 19.79 11.03 -9.05
CA ALA A 30 19.63 12.48 -9.23
C ALA A 30 18.85 13.11 -8.05
N PRO A 31 19.24 14.29 -7.55
CA PRO A 31 18.56 14.94 -6.42
C PRO A 31 17.07 15.17 -6.66
N LEU A 32 16.67 15.41 -7.91
CA LEU A 32 15.29 15.66 -8.31
C LEU A 32 14.38 14.44 -8.14
N ILE A 33 14.96 13.23 -8.11
CA ILE A 33 14.20 11.98 -8.00
C ILE A 33 13.62 11.78 -6.61
N VAL A 34 14.29 12.29 -5.57
CA VAL A 34 13.76 12.29 -4.20
C VAL A 34 12.45 13.06 -4.15
N THR A 35 12.37 14.22 -4.82
CA THR A 35 11.13 15.01 -4.93
C THR A 35 10.04 14.23 -5.65
N PHE A 36 10.37 13.56 -6.75
CA PHE A 36 9.42 12.73 -7.48
C PHE A 36 8.89 11.58 -6.62
N TYR A 37 9.78 10.89 -5.90
CA TYR A 37 9.43 9.83 -4.95
C TYR A 37 8.48 10.33 -3.85
N LEU A 38 8.78 11.48 -3.24
CA LEU A 38 7.95 12.07 -2.20
C LEU A 38 6.56 12.46 -2.73
N CYS A 39 6.47 13.00 -3.95
CA CYS A 39 5.20 13.28 -4.61
C CYS A 39 4.41 12.00 -4.88
N ALA A 40 5.06 10.96 -5.41
CA ALA A 40 4.44 9.66 -5.69
C ALA A 40 3.93 8.99 -4.39
N MET A 41 4.73 9.05 -3.32
CA MET A 41 4.36 8.59 -1.99
C MET A 41 3.16 9.37 -1.44
N GLY A 42 3.15 10.70 -1.60
CA GLY A 42 2.04 11.55 -1.18
C GLY A 42 0.71 11.20 -1.88
N ILE A 43 0.75 11.00 -3.20
CA ILE A 43 -0.41 10.57 -3.99
C ILE A 43 -0.91 9.19 -3.52
N SER A 44 0.02 8.23 -3.37
CA SER A 44 -0.29 6.88 -2.90
C SER A 44 -0.96 6.89 -1.52
N SER A 45 -0.38 7.64 -0.58
CA SER A 45 -0.91 7.78 0.79
C SER A 45 -2.29 8.43 0.80
N GLY A 46 -2.49 9.52 0.05
CA GLY A 46 -3.79 10.18 -0.05
C GLY A 46 -4.89 9.28 -0.61
N LEU A 47 -4.57 8.46 -1.62
CA LEU A 47 -5.48 7.46 -2.17
C LEU A 47 -5.79 6.36 -1.15
N ALA A 48 -4.79 5.91 -0.38
CA ALA A 48 -4.97 4.89 0.65
C ALA A 48 -5.90 5.37 1.78
N PHE A 49 -5.65 6.56 2.33
CA PHE A 49 -6.45 7.12 3.44
C PHE A 49 -7.94 7.27 3.09
N THR A 50 -8.24 7.64 1.85
CA THR A 50 -9.63 7.85 1.39
C THR A 50 -10.30 6.56 0.94
N SER A 51 -9.61 5.74 0.13
CA SER A 51 -10.21 4.57 -0.51
C SER A 51 -10.29 3.36 0.44
N VAL A 52 -9.27 3.12 1.26
CA VAL A 52 -9.23 1.94 2.15
C VAL A 52 -10.28 2.06 3.25
N VAL A 53 -10.45 3.25 3.84
CA VAL A 53 -11.44 3.47 4.90
C VAL A 53 -12.87 3.30 4.37
N ALA A 54 -13.16 3.81 3.17
CA ALA A 54 -14.46 3.63 2.52
C ALA A 54 -14.72 2.17 2.12
N MET A 55 -13.69 1.46 1.65
CA MET A 55 -13.77 0.05 1.26
C MET A 55 -14.26 -0.84 2.42
N TRP A 56 -13.79 -0.61 3.65
CA TRP A 56 -14.23 -1.40 4.81
C TRP A 56 -15.73 -1.25 5.08
N ALA A 57 -16.25 -0.02 4.97
CA ALA A 57 -17.68 0.27 5.14
C ALA A 57 -18.50 -0.34 4.00
N GLU A 58 -18.03 -0.26 2.76
CA GLU A 58 -18.67 -0.88 1.60
C GLU A 58 -18.71 -2.41 1.70
N MET A 59 -17.64 -3.06 2.15
CA MET A 59 -17.55 -4.53 2.20
C MET A 59 -18.32 -5.15 3.36
N TYR A 60 -18.18 -4.60 4.56
CA TYR A 60 -18.65 -5.22 5.80
C TYR A 60 -19.90 -4.53 6.40
N GLY A 61 -20.34 -3.43 5.79
CA GLY A 61 -21.41 -2.59 6.32
C GLY A 61 -20.98 -1.86 7.60
N VAL A 62 -21.91 -1.08 8.16
CA VAL A 62 -21.61 -0.18 9.30
C VAL A 62 -21.75 -0.83 10.67
N ARG A 63 -22.33 -2.04 10.76
CA ARG A 63 -22.72 -2.66 12.04
C ARG A 63 -21.55 -2.96 12.97
N ASN A 64 -20.42 -3.43 12.44
CA ASN A 64 -19.22 -3.78 13.22
C ASN A 64 -17.96 -3.04 12.73
N ILE A 65 -18.13 -1.91 12.05
CA ILE A 65 -17.03 -1.23 11.37
C ILE A 65 -15.95 -0.72 12.34
N GLY A 66 -16.35 -0.36 13.57
CA GLY A 66 -15.44 0.07 14.63
C GLY A 66 -14.46 -1.03 15.05
N ALA A 67 -14.96 -2.27 15.23
CA ALA A 67 -14.12 -3.42 15.61
C ALA A 67 -13.17 -3.84 14.48
N ILE A 68 -13.61 -3.73 13.22
CA ILE A 68 -12.73 -4.00 12.06
C ILE A 68 -11.61 -2.95 12.01
N LYS A 69 -11.96 -1.66 12.11
CA LYS A 69 -10.98 -0.57 12.06
C LYS A 69 -9.97 -0.68 13.19
N SER A 70 -10.37 -1.05 14.41
CA SER A 70 -9.43 -1.18 15.53
C SER A 70 -8.39 -2.28 15.29
N VAL A 71 -8.80 -3.46 14.81
CA VAL A 71 -7.88 -4.57 14.49
C VAL A 71 -6.95 -4.21 13.33
N VAL A 72 -7.47 -3.54 12.29
CA VAL A 72 -6.67 -3.08 11.15
C VAL A 72 -5.64 -2.05 11.61
N THR A 73 -6.03 -1.07 12.42
CA THR A 73 -5.12 -0.06 12.96
C THR A 73 -4.06 -0.69 13.87
N ALA A 74 -4.44 -1.61 14.75
CA ALA A 74 -3.48 -2.32 15.61
C ALA A 74 -2.45 -3.10 14.78
N THR A 75 -2.91 -3.83 13.76
CA THR A 75 -2.05 -4.55 12.82
C THR A 75 -1.13 -3.59 12.05
N MET A 76 -1.65 -2.44 11.61
CA MET A 76 -0.86 -1.42 10.89
C MET A 76 0.26 -0.86 11.78
N VAL A 77 -0.04 -0.54 13.04
CA VAL A 77 0.97 -0.05 14.00
C VAL A 77 2.03 -1.11 14.24
N PHE A 78 1.63 -2.36 14.48
CA PHE A 78 2.54 -3.49 14.63
C PHE A 78 3.46 -3.65 13.40
N ALA A 79 2.90 -3.61 12.19
CA ALA A 79 3.67 -3.70 10.95
C ALA A 79 4.66 -2.52 10.80
N SER A 80 4.25 -1.31 11.15
CA SER A 80 5.14 -0.14 11.10
C SER A 80 6.29 -0.21 12.11
N ALA A 81 6.06 -0.81 13.29
CA ALA A 81 7.09 -1.02 14.30
C ALA A 81 8.16 -2.04 13.85
N LEU A 82 7.81 -2.97 12.95
CA LEU A 82 8.78 -3.90 12.35
C LEU A 82 9.65 -3.25 11.26
N GLY A 83 9.26 -2.09 10.72
CA GLY A 83 10.00 -1.40 9.67
C GLY A 83 11.44 -1.04 10.08
N PRO A 84 11.66 -0.29 11.18
CA PRO A 84 13.00 0.11 11.60
C PRO A 84 13.92 -1.06 11.96
N PRO A 85 13.51 -2.10 12.72
CA PRO A 85 14.34 -3.27 12.95
C PRO A 85 14.74 -4.00 11.65
N PHE A 86 13.80 -4.17 10.72
CA PHE A 86 14.07 -4.80 9.43
C PHE A 86 15.09 -3.99 8.62
N MET A 87 14.88 -2.67 8.53
CA MET A 87 15.79 -1.74 7.86
C MET A 87 17.18 -1.72 8.52
N GLY A 88 17.23 -1.72 9.86
CA GLY A 88 18.46 -1.73 10.64
C GLY A 88 19.31 -2.96 10.34
N VAL A 89 18.70 -4.16 10.36
CA VAL A 89 19.40 -5.41 10.03
C VAL A 89 19.96 -5.40 8.61
N LEU A 90 19.22 -4.86 7.62
CA LEU A 90 19.69 -4.75 6.24
C LEU A 90 20.90 -3.81 6.11
N ILE A 91 20.84 -2.66 6.79
CA ILE A 91 21.93 -1.67 6.79
C ILE A 91 23.16 -2.23 7.52
N ASP A 92 22.96 -2.88 8.67
CA ASP A 92 24.03 -3.50 9.46
C ASP A 92 24.72 -4.65 8.70
N ALA A 93 23.98 -5.34 7.81
CA ALA A 93 24.51 -6.35 6.90
C ALA A 93 25.28 -5.77 5.70
N GLY A 94 25.37 -4.43 5.57
CA GLY A 94 26.07 -3.75 4.49
C GLY A 94 25.32 -3.74 3.16
N VAL A 95 24.00 -3.95 3.18
CA VAL A 95 23.18 -3.92 1.96
C VAL A 95 23.06 -2.48 1.45
N GLY A 96 23.37 -2.28 0.16
CA GLY A 96 23.26 -0.99 -0.51
C GLY A 96 21.82 -0.47 -0.56
N MET A 97 21.66 0.86 -0.54
CA MET A 97 20.33 1.50 -0.56
C MET A 97 19.54 1.19 -1.83
N ASP A 98 20.23 1.00 -2.95
CA ASP A 98 19.68 0.54 -4.23
C ASP A 98 18.96 -0.83 -4.08
N VAL A 99 19.63 -1.79 -3.43
CA VAL A 99 19.06 -3.12 -3.18
C VAL A 99 17.89 -3.04 -2.21
N ILE A 100 17.99 -2.20 -1.18
CA ILE A 100 16.89 -1.99 -0.22
C ILE A 100 15.66 -1.41 -0.94
N CYS A 101 15.85 -0.41 -1.81
CA CYS A 101 14.77 0.14 -2.63
C CYS A 101 14.12 -0.92 -3.53
N LEU A 102 14.91 -1.83 -4.13
CA LEU A 102 14.39 -2.94 -4.93
C LEU A 102 13.62 -3.96 -4.08
N ILE A 103 14.07 -4.27 -2.87
CA ILE A 103 13.35 -5.16 -1.94
C ILE A 103 11.98 -4.55 -1.61
N PHE A 104 11.92 -3.26 -1.29
CA PHE A 104 10.64 -2.58 -1.04
C PHE A 104 9.78 -2.49 -2.30
N ALA A 105 10.37 -2.29 -3.49
CA ALA A 105 9.62 -2.30 -4.74
C ALA A 105 8.99 -3.68 -4.98
N ALA A 106 9.73 -4.76 -4.76
CA ALA A 106 9.21 -6.13 -4.83
C ALA A 106 8.09 -6.37 -3.81
N TYR A 107 8.26 -5.90 -2.58
CA TYR A 107 7.22 -5.96 -1.54
C TYR A 107 5.93 -5.25 -1.97
N VAL A 108 6.04 -4.07 -2.58
CA VAL A 108 4.89 -3.32 -3.10
C VAL A 108 4.21 -4.06 -4.25
N VAL A 109 4.96 -4.70 -5.15
CA VAL A 109 4.41 -5.51 -6.25
C VAL A 109 3.65 -6.72 -5.70
N VAL A 110 4.25 -7.45 -4.76
CA VAL A 110 3.60 -8.60 -4.10
C VAL A 110 2.33 -8.16 -3.37
N GLY A 111 2.40 -7.07 -2.58
CA GLY A 111 1.24 -6.51 -1.89
C GLY A 111 0.12 -6.10 -2.84
N THR A 112 0.46 -5.47 -3.97
CA THR A 112 -0.51 -5.10 -5.01
C THR A 112 -1.17 -6.35 -5.61
N GLY A 113 -0.40 -7.40 -5.89
CA GLY A 113 -0.92 -8.68 -6.40
C GLY A 113 -1.87 -9.37 -5.41
N LEU A 114 -1.53 -9.38 -4.12
CA LEU A 114 -2.38 -9.94 -3.06
C LEU A 114 -3.69 -9.16 -2.91
N ILE A 115 -3.62 -7.82 -2.90
CA ILE A 115 -4.82 -6.96 -2.85
C ILE A 115 -5.71 -7.23 -4.04
N TRP A 116 -5.14 -7.30 -5.24
CA TRP A 116 -5.90 -7.55 -6.45
C TRP A 116 -6.56 -8.95 -6.46
N GLY A 117 -5.84 -9.98 -6.01
CA GLY A 117 -6.39 -11.34 -5.86
C GLY A 117 -7.54 -11.39 -4.85
N ALA A 118 -7.36 -10.76 -3.69
CA ALA A 118 -8.39 -10.69 -2.66
C ALA A 118 -9.65 -9.96 -3.15
N LEU A 119 -9.48 -8.82 -3.81
CA LEU A 119 -10.59 -8.01 -4.35
C LEU A 119 -11.33 -8.72 -5.48
N ARG A 120 -10.64 -9.49 -6.33
CA ARG A 120 -11.29 -10.34 -7.34
C ARG A 120 -12.19 -11.39 -6.70
N GLY A 121 -11.73 -12.04 -5.64
CA GLY A 121 -12.53 -13.01 -4.89
C GLY A 121 -13.79 -12.39 -4.27
N VAL A 122 -13.66 -11.19 -3.70
CA VAL A 122 -14.80 -10.45 -3.11
C VAL A 122 -15.79 -10.01 -4.18
N THR A 123 -15.31 -9.47 -5.31
CA THR A 123 -16.17 -9.00 -6.41
C THR A 123 -16.92 -10.17 -7.06
N ALA A 124 -16.26 -11.31 -7.28
CA ALA A 124 -16.88 -12.51 -7.84
C ALA A 124 -17.98 -13.08 -6.94
N ARG A 125 -17.77 -13.10 -5.61
CA ARG A 125 -18.80 -13.54 -4.64
C ARG A 125 -20.02 -12.62 -4.62
N ARG A 126 -19.83 -11.32 -4.80
CA ARG A 126 -20.93 -10.35 -4.89
C ARG A 126 -21.73 -10.45 -6.19
N ALA A 127 -21.10 -10.83 -7.30
CA ALA A 127 -21.80 -11.03 -8.58
C ALA A 127 -22.63 -12.32 -8.61
N ALA A 128 -22.35 -13.27 -7.71
CA ALA A 128 -23.04 -14.55 -7.60
C ALA A 128 -24.15 -14.58 -6.54
N ALA A 129 -24.36 -13.49 -5.79
CA ALA A 129 -25.37 -13.33 -4.74
C ALA A 129 -26.45 -12.34 -5.22
#